data_AF-A0A9D8XDZ1-F1
#
_entry.id   AF-A0A9D8XDZ1-F1
#
_cell.length_a   1.000
_cell.length_b   1.000
_cell.length_c   1.000
_cell.angle_alpha   90.00
_cell.angle_beta   90.00
_cell.angle_gamma   90.00
#
_symmetry.space_group_name_H-M   'P 1'
#
loop_
_entity.id
_entity.type
_entity.pdbx_description
1 polymer ?
#
loop_
_entity_poly.entity_id
_entity_poly.type
_entity_poly.pdbx_seq_one_letter_code
_entity_poly.pdbx_strand_id
1 'polypeptide(L)'
;MFYGISALDLSEQYAIFGVLAVAFIGLWYTWFLKKQVMANDAGTGKMVEVWTAIKQGADTYLKKQLKSILPMIAILTVCLFLSVYIVPVSAEAKIRFSAYSDETVKLIIAFGRAGCFILGSLFSLLVGQIGMRIAVAANVRVASASKRSFGEALKIAYRAGTCTGMLT
;
A
#
# COMPACT_ATOMS: atom_id res chain seq x y z
N MET A 1 -25.93 18.37 7.86
CA MET A 1 -25.39 19.11 6.70
C MET A 1 -23.99 18.57 6.40
N PHE A 2 -23.80 17.91 5.25
CA PHE A 2 -22.46 17.54 4.79
C PHE A 2 -21.72 18.83 4.45
N TYR A 3 -20.82 19.27 5.33
CA TYR A 3 -19.81 20.27 4.96
C TYR A 3 -18.91 19.59 3.94
N GLY A 4 -19.21 19.79 2.65
CA GLY A 4 -18.37 19.36 1.56
C GLY A 4 -17.07 20.18 1.54
N ILE A 5 -16.18 19.87 0.60
CA ILE A 5 -14.91 20.61 0.41
C ILE A 5 -15.13 22.13 0.34
N SER A 6 -16.30 22.57 -0.16
CA SER A 6 -16.71 23.98 -0.25
C SER A 6 -16.89 24.71 1.09
N ALA A 7 -16.88 24.00 2.21
CA ALA A 7 -17.00 24.58 3.55
C ALA A 7 -15.65 24.81 4.24
N LEU A 8 -14.56 24.33 3.64
CA LEU A 8 -13.20 24.48 4.13
C LEU A 8 -12.62 25.81 3.66
N ASP A 9 -11.66 26.34 4.40
CA ASP A 9 -10.90 27.51 3.95
C ASP A 9 -10.16 27.19 2.65
N LEU A 10 -9.91 28.21 1.82
CA LEU A 10 -9.20 28.05 0.55
C LEU A 10 -7.84 27.38 0.75
N SER A 11 -7.14 27.70 1.85
CA SER A 11 -5.85 27.07 2.19
C SER A 11 -5.97 25.56 2.48
N GLU A 12 -7.02 25.15 3.20
CA GLU A 12 -7.31 23.75 3.54
C GLU A 12 -7.69 22.95 2.28
N GLN A 13 -8.49 23.55 1.39
CA GLN A 13 -8.84 22.94 0.11
C GLN A 13 -7.57 22.68 -0.73
N TYR A 14 -6.70 23.68 -0.86
CA TYR A 14 -5.42 23.52 -1.57
C TYR A 14 -4.53 22.46 -0.92
N ALA A 15 -4.49 22.37 0.41
CA ALA A 15 -3.71 21.34 1.10
C ALA A 15 -4.20 19.92 0.77
N ILE A 16 -5.52 19.69 0.77
CA ILE A 16 -6.11 18.38 0.44
C ILE A 16 -5.77 17.98 -1.01
N PHE A 17 -5.97 18.87 -1.97
CA PHE A 17 -5.61 18.61 -3.37
C PHE A 17 -4.10 18.46 -3.54
N GLY A 18 -3.30 19.17 -2.76
CA GLY A 18 -1.84 19.05 -2.73
C GLY A 18 -1.37 17.67 -2.26
N VAL A 19 -1.92 17.15 -1.16
CA VAL A 19 -1.62 15.78 -0.67
C VAL A 19 -2.00 14.74 -1.72
N LEU A 20 -3.17 14.90 -2.35
CA LEU A 20 -3.61 13.99 -3.41
C LEU A 20 -2.67 14.04 -4.63
N ALA A 21 -2.23 15.22 -5.03
CA ALA A 21 -1.28 15.39 -6.13
C ALA A 21 0.08 14.75 -5.80
N VAL A 22 0.61 14.92 -4.58
CA VAL A 22 1.86 14.30 -4.14
C VAL A 22 1.75 12.77 -4.17
N ALA A 23 0.62 12.20 -3.75
CA ALA A 23 0.40 10.76 -3.83
C ALA A 23 0.47 10.24 -5.28
N PHE A 24 -0.16 10.93 -6.24
CA PHE A 24 -0.08 10.57 -7.66
C PHE A 24 1.34 10.72 -8.23
N ILE A 25 2.06 11.77 -7.85
CA ILE A 25 3.48 11.96 -8.24
C ILE A 25 4.35 10.82 -7.70
N GLY A 26 4.12 10.38 -6.45
CA GLY A 26 4.82 9.24 -5.85
C GLY A 26 4.59 7.93 -6.62
N LEU A 27 3.34 7.65 -7.00
CA LEU A 27 3.00 6.50 -7.84
C LEU A 27 3.66 6.56 -9.22
N TRP A 28 3.63 7.74 -9.86
CA TRP A 28 4.30 7.96 -11.14
C TRP A 28 5.82 7.76 -11.03
N TYR A 29 6.44 8.32 -9.99
CA TYR A 29 7.88 8.20 -9.77
C TYR A 29 8.32 6.76 -9.48
N THR A 30 7.51 6.01 -8.72
CA THR A 30 7.69 4.55 -8.56
C THR A 30 7.70 3.85 -9.91
N TRP A 31 6.71 4.12 -10.77
CA TRP A 31 6.63 3.50 -12.09
C TRP A 31 7.86 3.81 -12.94
N PHE A 32 8.30 5.08 -12.91
CA PHE A 32 9.50 5.53 -13.60
C PHE A 32 10.77 4.83 -13.09
N LEU A 33 10.99 4.76 -11.78
CA LEU A 33 12.14 4.08 -11.18
C LEU A 33 12.12 2.58 -11.45
N LYS A 34 10.95 1.93 -11.36
CA LYS A 34 10.79 0.52 -11.73
C LYS A 34 11.24 0.29 -13.16
N LYS A 35 10.84 1.15 -14.11
CA LYS A 35 11.28 1.04 -15.52
C LYS A 35 12.80 1.16 -15.63
N GLN A 36 13.42 2.09 -14.92
CA GLN A 36 14.88 2.23 -14.91
C GLN A 36 15.58 1.00 -14.33
N VAL A 37 15.08 0.42 -13.24
CA VAL A 37 15.62 -0.81 -12.66
C VAL A 37 15.51 -1.94 -13.67
N MET A 38 14.33 -2.16 -14.24
CA MET A 38 14.05 -3.27 -15.16
C MET A 38 14.86 -3.22 -16.46
N ALA A 39 15.28 -2.03 -16.90
CA ALA A 39 16.13 -1.83 -18.06
C ALA A 39 17.57 -2.31 -17.87
N ASN A 40 18.03 -2.55 -16.64
CA ASN A 40 19.35 -3.11 -16.40
C ASN A 40 19.39 -4.60 -16.72
N ASP A 41 20.56 -5.04 -17.19
CA ASP A 41 20.83 -6.43 -17.55
C ASP A 41 20.73 -7.39 -16.34
N ALA A 42 20.15 -8.57 -16.57
CA ALA A 42 19.96 -9.61 -15.57
C ALA A 42 21.19 -10.52 -15.41
N GLY A 43 22.27 -10.30 -16.16
CA GLY A 43 23.52 -11.03 -16.04
C GLY A 43 23.55 -12.31 -16.85
N THR A 44 24.37 -13.26 -16.38
CA THR A 44 24.63 -14.52 -17.09
C THR A 44 23.47 -15.50 -16.95
N GLY A 45 23.43 -16.52 -17.82
CA GLY A 45 22.43 -17.59 -17.74
C GLY A 45 22.37 -18.26 -16.35
N LYS A 46 23.53 -18.51 -15.71
CA LYS A 46 23.60 -19.05 -14.35
C LYS A 46 22.98 -18.11 -13.30
N MET A 47 23.14 -16.79 -13.45
CA MET A 47 22.52 -15.82 -12.54
C MET A 47 20.99 -15.82 -12.68
N VAL A 48 20.51 -15.89 -13.92
CA VAL A 48 19.06 -15.95 -14.22
C VAL A 48 18.45 -17.28 -13.72
N GLU A 49 19.19 -18.38 -13.80
CA GLU A 49 18.76 -19.69 -13.27
C GLU A 49 18.51 -19.63 -11.75
N VAL A 50 19.50 -19.15 -10.98
CA VAL A 50 19.36 -18.97 -9.52
C VAL A 50 18.23 -17.98 -9.20
N TRP A 51 18.16 -16.87 -9.94
CA TRP A 51 17.09 -15.89 -9.79
C TRP A 51 15.70 -16.48 -10.04
N THR A 52 15.56 -17.36 -11.02
CA THR A 52 14.29 -18.01 -11.35
C THR A 52 13.79 -18.87 -10.20
N ALA A 53 14.68 -19.62 -9.56
CA ALA A 53 14.35 -20.38 -8.35
C ALA A 53 13.92 -19.46 -7.19
N ILE A 54 14.64 -18.35 -6.96
CA ILE A 54 14.28 -17.36 -5.92
C ILE A 54 12.90 -16.74 -6.22
N LYS A 55 12.66 -16.35 -7.47
CA LYS A 55 11.39 -15.76 -7.91
C LYS A 55 10.24 -16.74 -7.72
N GLN A 56 10.41 -18.00 -8.09
CA GLN A 56 9.40 -19.03 -7.90
C GLN A 56 9.09 -19.24 -6.41
N GLY A 57 10.12 -19.26 -5.56
CA GLY A 57 9.95 -19.33 -4.10
C GLY A 57 9.17 -18.13 -3.55
N ALA A 58 9.55 -16.91 -3.96
CA ALA A 58 8.88 -15.67 -3.57
C ALA A 58 7.41 -15.63 -4.03
N ASP A 59 7.12 -15.99 -5.28
CA ASP A 59 5.74 -16.05 -5.80
C ASP A 59 4.91 -17.08 -5.02
N THR A 60 5.50 -18.21 -4.64
CA THR A 60 4.83 -19.24 -3.82
C THR A 60 4.55 -18.74 -2.41
N TYR A 61 5.54 -18.09 -1.77
CA TYR A 61 5.38 -17.47 -0.46
C TYR A 61 4.27 -16.42 -0.48
N LEU A 62 4.29 -15.48 -1.43
CA LEU A 62 3.30 -14.42 -1.56
C LEU A 62 1.88 -14.96 -1.75
N LYS A 63 1.72 -16.02 -2.56
CA LYS A 63 0.41 -16.70 -2.73
C LYS A 63 -0.07 -17.33 -1.43
N LYS A 64 0.81 -18.01 -0.70
CA LYS A 64 0.48 -18.63 0.58
C LYS A 64 0.15 -17.59 1.64
N GLN A 65 0.93 -16.52 1.72
CA GLN A 65 0.71 -15.38 2.60
C GLN A 65 -0.65 -14.74 2.33
N LEU A 66 -0.97 -14.42 1.07
CA LEU A 66 -2.26 -13.85 0.70
C LEU A 66 -3.42 -14.77 1.10
N LYS A 67 -3.30 -16.07 0.83
CA LYS A 67 -4.31 -17.06 1.22
C LYS A 67 -4.52 -17.14 2.73
N SER A 68 -3.46 -16.92 3.52
CA SER A 68 -3.52 -16.95 4.98
C SER A 68 -4.01 -15.64 5.60
N ILE A 69 -3.68 -14.49 5.00
CA ILE A 69 -4.03 -13.16 5.54
C ILE A 69 -5.47 -12.79 5.22
N LEU A 70 -6.01 -13.17 4.05
CA LEU A 70 -7.38 -12.82 3.65
C LEU A 70 -8.45 -13.23 4.68
N PRO A 71 -8.46 -14.48 5.21
CA PRO A 71 -9.39 -14.85 6.27
C PRO A 71 -9.25 -13.99 7.53
N MET A 72 -8.02 -13.62 7.90
CA MET A 72 -7.76 -12.78 9.07
C MET A 72 -8.30 -11.36 8.86
N ILE A 73 -8.12 -10.77 7.67
CA ILE A 73 -8.72 -9.47 7.32
C ILE A 73 -10.25 -9.56 7.42
N ALA A 74 -10.87 -10.63 6.90
CA ALA A 74 -12.31 -10.82 6.98
C ALA A 74 -12.80 -10.90 8.43
N ILE A 75 -12.13 -11.70 9.28
CA ILE A 75 -12.45 -11.81 10.70
C ILE A 75 -12.33 -10.46 11.40
N LEU A 76 -11.21 -9.76 11.22
CA LEU A 76 -10.98 -8.45 11.85
C LEU A 76 -11.99 -7.40 11.37
N THR A 77 -12.38 -7.43 10.09
CA THR A 77 -13.42 -6.56 9.54
C THR A 77 -14.75 -6.78 10.24
N VAL A 78 -15.17 -8.05 10.42
CA VAL A 78 -16.40 -8.39 11.13
C VAL A 78 -16.31 -7.97 12.60
N CYS A 79 -15.18 -8.21 13.26
CA CYS A 79 -14.95 -7.75 14.63
C CYS A 79 -15.04 -6.23 14.77
N LEU A 80 -14.45 -5.48 13.83
CA LEU A 80 -14.51 -4.01 13.83
C LEU A 80 -15.92 -3.49 13.54
N PHE A 81 -16.66 -4.14 12.65
CA PHE A 81 -18.07 -3.82 12.40
C PHE A 81 -18.91 -4.01 13.68
N LEU A 82 -18.78 -5.16 14.34
CA LEU A 82 -19.52 -5.49 15.56
C LEU A 82 -19.01 -4.73 16.81
N SER A 83 -17.83 -4.11 16.76
CA SER A 83 -17.26 -3.36 17.89
C SER A 83 -18.16 -2.24 18.40
N VAL A 84 -19.08 -1.74 17.58
CA VAL A 84 -20.02 -0.66 17.93
C VAL A 84 -21.04 -1.10 19.01
N TYR A 85 -21.24 -2.40 19.21
CA TYR A 85 -22.10 -2.90 20.29
C TYR A 85 -21.41 -2.92 21.66
N ILE A 86 -20.07 -2.87 21.69
CA ILE A 86 -19.27 -2.89 22.91
C ILE A 86 -18.80 -1.47 23.26
N VAL A 87 -18.40 -0.70 22.25
CA VAL A 87 -17.83 0.64 22.41
C VAL A 87 -18.91 1.70 22.19
N PRO A 88 -19.18 2.58 23.18
CA PRO A 88 -20.17 3.64 23.01
C PRO A 88 -19.78 4.59 21.87
N VAL A 89 -20.80 5.11 21.18
CA VAL A 89 -20.61 6.10 20.12
C VAL A 89 -19.95 7.35 20.71
N SER A 90 -18.89 7.84 20.07
CA SER A 90 -18.16 9.02 20.54
C SER A 90 -19.07 10.26 20.56
N ALA A 91 -18.79 11.20 21.47
CA ALA A 91 -19.61 12.40 21.65
C ALA A 91 -19.67 13.24 20.36
N GLU A 92 -18.55 13.32 19.63
CA GLU A 92 -18.42 14.05 18.37
C GLU A 92 -19.29 13.45 17.28
N ALA A 93 -19.39 12.12 17.21
CA ALA A 93 -20.23 11.46 16.22
C ALA A 93 -21.73 11.70 16.50
N LYS A 94 -22.14 11.75 17.77
CA LYS A 94 -23.52 12.13 18.14
C LYS A 94 -23.85 13.56 17.75
N ILE A 95 -22.91 14.49 17.95
CA ILE A 95 -23.07 15.89 17.54
C ILE A 95 -23.13 16.00 16.01
N ARG A 96 -22.26 15.26 15.30
CA ARG A 96 -22.15 15.30 13.83
C ARG A 96 -23.36 14.71 13.12
N PHE A 97 -23.94 13.64 13.67
CA PHE A 97 -25.09 12.93 13.12
C PHE A 97 -26.36 13.14 13.95
N SER A 98 -26.47 14.28 14.63
CA SER A 98 -27.59 14.64 15.53
C SER A 98 -28.98 14.59 14.89
N ALA A 99 -29.06 14.63 13.55
CA ALA A 99 -30.30 14.49 12.78
C ALA A 99 -30.80 13.03 12.64
N TYR A 100 -30.01 12.04 13.08
CA TYR A 100 -30.31 10.62 12.95
C TYR A 100 -30.47 9.95 14.33
N SER A 101 -31.21 8.85 14.39
CA SER A 101 -31.38 8.07 15.62
C SER A 101 -30.06 7.42 16.07
N ASP A 102 -29.89 7.20 17.38
CA ASP A 102 -28.70 6.56 17.95
C ASP A 102 -28.36 5.21 17.30
N GLU A 103 -29.36 4.44 16.89
CA GLU A 103 -29.16 3.18 16.15
C GLU A 103 -28.59 3.39 14.74
N THR A 104 -29.09 4.40 14.02
CA THR A 104 -28.61 4.74 12.68
C THR A 104 -27.16 5.24 12.73
N VAL A 105 -26.82 6.06 13.73
CA VAL A 105 -25.45 6.55 13.93
C VAL A 105 -24.47 5.41 14.22
N LYS A 106 -24.88 4.42 15.03
CA LYS A 106 -24.10 3.21 15.27
C LYS A 106 -23.78 2.47 13.97
N LEU A 107 -24.78 2.26 13.12
CA LEU A 107 -24.59 1.58 11.84
C LEU A 107 -23.66 2.35 10.90
N ILE A 108 -23.81 3.67 10.79
CA ILE A 108 -22.94 4.52 9.96
C ILE A 108 -21.47 4.35 10.39
N ILE A 109 -21.20 4.38 11.70
CA ILE A 109 -19.84 4.22 12.24
C ILE A 109 -19.33 2.80 12.00
N ALA A 110 -20.17 1.78 12.16
CA ALA A 110 -19.80 0.38 11.93
C ALA A 110 -19.32 0.18 10.47
N PHE A 111 -20.09 0.68 9.50
CA PHE A 111 -19.71 0.66 8.09
C PHE A 111 -18.47 1.50 7.81
N GLY A 112 -18.35 2.69 8.41
CA GLY A 112 -17.17 3.55 8.26
C GLY A 112 -15.88 2.89 8.76
N ARG A 113 -15.89 2.31 9.95
CA ARG A 113 -14.74 1.59 10.53
C ARG A 113 -14.33 0.41 9.68
N ALA A 114 -15.29 -0.44 9.30
CA ALA A 114 -15.06 -1.61 8.46
C ALA A 114 -14.54 -1.20 7.06
N GLY A 115 -15.15 -0.19 6.44
CA GLY A 115 -14.75 0.32 5.13
C GLY A 115 -13.33 0.87 5.11
N CYS A 116 -12.97 1.72 6.08
CA CYS A 116 -11.62 2.26 6.21
C CYS A 116 -10.59 1.15 6.46
N PHE A 117 -10.92 0.14 7.28
CA PHE A 117 -10.03 -0.99 7.53
C PHE A 117 -9.78 -1.83 6.28
N ILE A 118 -10.84 -2.19 5.53
CA ILE A 118 -10.71 -2.93 4.27
C ILE A 118 -9.84 -2.14 3.30
N LEU A 119 -10.13 -0.84 3.12
CA LEU A 119 -9.38 0.02 2.21
C LEU A 119 -7.88 0.07 2.57
N GLY A 120 -7.57 0.30 3.85
CA GLY A 120 -6.19 0.32 4.33
C GLY A 120 -5.48 -1.03 4.17
N SER A 121 -6.16 -2.14 4.50
CA SER A 121 -5.62 -3.49 4.36
C SER A 121 -5.35 -3.86 2.89
N LEU A 122 -6.20 -3.40 1.96
CA LEU A 122 -6.03 -3.62 0.53
C LEU A 122 -4.78 -2.88 0.02
N PHE A 123 -4.62 -1.60 0.35
CA PHE A 123 -3.43 -0.85 -0.04
C PHE A 123 -2.16 -1.47 0.56
N SER A 124 -2.18 -1.86 1.83
CA SER A 124 -1.05 -2.57 2.47
C SER A 124 -0.67 -3.86 1.73
N LEU A 125 -1.66 -4.69 1.35
CA LEU A 125 -1.43 -5.89 0.57
C LEU A 125 -0.83 -5.58 -0.82
N LEU A 126 -1.34 -4.56 -1.51
CA LEU A 126 -0.84 -4.16 -2.82
C LEU A 126 0.63 -3.72 -2.75
N VAL A 127 0.98 -2.86 -1.78
CA VAL A 127 2.36 -2.39 -1.58
C VAL A 127 3.29 -3.57 -1.29
N GLY A 128 2.91 -4.50 -0.41
CA GLY A 128 3.70 -5.68 -0.10
C GLY A 128 3.94 -6.59 -1.31
N GLN A 129 2.90 -6.86 -2.11
CA GLN A 129 2.99 -7.70 -3.30
C GLN A 129 3.84 -7.07 -4.40
N ILE A 130 3.66 -5.78 -4.67
CA ILE A 130 4.41 -5.06 -5.69
C ILE A 130 5.87 -4.89 -5.26
N GLY A 131 6.09 -4.49 -4.01
CA GLY A 131 7.42 -4.26 -3.45
C GLY A 131 8.29 -5.52 -3.49
N MET A 132 7.77 -6.67 -3.06
CA MET A 132 8.52 -7.93 -3.10
C MET A 132 8.89 -8.32 -4.53
N ARG A 133 7.98 -8.17 -5.49
CA ARG A 133 8.26 -8.49 -6.91
C ARG A 133 9.33 -7.57 -7.50
N ILE A 134 9.33 -6.29 -7.15
CA ILE A 134 10.38 -5.34 -7.59
C ILE A 134 11.72 -5.70 -6.96
N ALA A 135 11.76 -5.99 -5.66
CA ALA A 135 12.99 -6.37 -4.95
C ALA A 135 13.60 -7.66 -5.53
N VAL A 136 12.77 -8.67 -5.78
CA VAL A 136 13.20 -9.92 -6.42
C VAL A 136 13.65 -9.68 -7.85
N ALA A 137 13.00 -8.81 -8.63
CA ALA A 137 13.49 -8.49 -9.98
C ALA A 137 14.80 -7.69 -9.97
N ALA A 138 15.02 -6.87 -8.94
CA ALA A 138 16.20 -6.03 -8.81
C ALA A 138 17.44 -6.81 -8.35
N ASN A 139 17.29 -7.83 -7.49
CA ASN A 139 18.43 -8.53 -6.87
C ASN A 139 19.43 -9.10 -7.90
N VAL A 140 18.95 -9.68 -9.00
CA VAL A 140 19.78 -10.29 -10.05
C VAL A 140 20.49 -9.21 -10.87
N ARG A 141 19.86 -8.05 -11.05
CA ARG A 141 20.42 -6.89 -11.75
C ARG A 141 21.50 -6.22 -10.91
N VAL A 142 21.29 -6.12 -9.60
CA VAL A 142 22.30 -5.67 -8.65
C VAL A 142 23.51 -6.63 -8.68
N ALA A 143 23.27 -7.95 -8.63
CA ALA A 143 24.34 -8.94 -8.72
C ALA A 143 25.13 -8.86 -10.05
N SER A 144 24.45 -8.66 -11.19
CA SER A 144 25.09 -8.43 -12.49
C SER A 144 25.94 -7.16 -12.47
N ALA A 145 25.40 -6.05 -11.95
CA ALA A 145 26.10 -4.78 -11.86
C ALA A 145 27.31 -4.80 -10.91
N SER A 146 27.25 -5.59 -9.83
CA SER A 146 28.37 -5.75 -8.89
C SER A 146 29.64 -6.30 -9.56
N LYS A 147 29.52 -6.98 -10.71
CA LYS A 147 30.68 -7.41 -11.50
C LYS A 147 31.36 -6.29 -12.28
N ARG A 148 30.68 -5.15 -12.47
CA ARG A 148 31.17 -3.99 -13.23
C ARG A 148 31.60 -2.86 -12.31
N SER A 149 30.74 -2.48 -11.35
CA SER A 149 31.02 -1.37 -10.44
C SER A 149 30.11 -1.42 -9.21
N PHE A 150 30.68 -1.13 -8.04
CA PHE A 150 29.94 -0.93 -6.81
C PHE A 150 28.91 0.21 -6.92
N GLY A 151 29.29 1.34 -7.55
CA GLY A 151 28.41 2.49 -7.69
C GLY A 151 27.18 2.19 -8.54
N GLU A 152 27.35 1.38 -9.59
CA GLU A 152 26.23 0.94 -10.43
C GLU A 152 25.29 0.00 -9.66
N ALA A 153 25.84 -0.98 -8.95
CA ALA A 153 25.08 -1.90 -8.11
C ALA A 153 24.27 -1.17 -7.03
N LEU A 154 24.92 -0.23 -6.33
CA LEU A 154 24.28 0.59 -5.29
C LEU A 154 23.15 1.44 -5.87
N LYS A 155 23.37 2.05 -7.05
CA LYS A 155 22.34 2.86 -7.73
C LYS A 155 21.11 2.06 -8.08
N ILE A 156 21.27 0.83 -8.59
CA ILE A 156 20.15 -0.07 -8.89
C ILE A 156 19.43 -0.49 -7.61
N ALA A 157 20.18 -0.88 -6.58
CA ALA A 157 19.63 -1.31 -5.29
C ALA A 157 18.83 -0.18 -4.62
N TYR A 158 19.40 1.03 -4.56
CA TYR A 158 18.75 2.19 -3.96
C TYR A 158 17.46 2.54 -4.69
N ARG A 159 17.48 2.60 -6.03
CA ARG A 159 16.28 2.88 -6.84
C ARG A 159 15.19 1.83 -6.66
N ALA A 160 15.55 0.56 -6.58
CA ALA A 160 14.60 -0.51 -6.30
C ALA A 160 13.99 -0.37 -4.90
N GLY A 161 14.78 0.00 -3.89
CA GLY A 161 14.30 0.30 -2.54
C GLY A 161 13.35 1.51 -2.51
N THR A 162 13.71 2.60 -3.21
CA THR A 162 12.88 3.80 -3.33
C THR A 162 11.52 3.49 -3.98
N CYS A 163 11.44 2.55 -4.92
CA CYS A 163 10.15 2.13 -5.49
C CYS A 163 9.17 1.65 -4.42
N THR A 164 9.62 0.82 -3.48
CA THR A 164 8.76 0.35 -2.38
C THR A 164 8.46 1.46 -1.38
N GLY A 165 9.44 2.32 -1.10
CA GLY A 165 9.25 3.48 -0.22
C GLY A 165 8.20 4.47 -0.73
N MET A 166 8.21 4.76 -2.03
CA MET A 166 7.26 5.69 -2.67
C MET A 166 5.85 5.11 -2.85
N LEU A 167 5.68 3.80 -2.66
CA LEU A 167 4.39 3.12 -2.65
C LEU A 167 3.71 3.12 -1.27
N THR A 168 4.49 3.34 -0.20
CA THR A 168 4.02 3.29 1.19
C THR A 168 3.56 4.66 1.64
#